data_AF-A0A9C7PN88-F1
#
_entry.id   AF-A0A9C7PN88-F1
#
_cell.length_a   1.000
_cell.length_b   1.000
_cell.length_c   1.000
_cell.angle_alpha   90.00
_cell.angle_beta   90.00
_cell.angle_gamma   90.00
#
_symmetry.space_group_name_H-M   'P 1'
#
loop_
_entity.id
_entity.type
_entity.pdbx_description
1 polymer ?
#
loop_
_entity_poly.entity_id
_entity_poly.type
_entity_poly.pdbx_seq_one_letter_code
_entity_poly.pdbx_strand_id
1 'polypeptide(L)'
;MVFLAIEAALATATRKRNREDIEVRVSIDQETGDYEAFRQWEIVDDDADLESPTSQMTWLLQYQLSGVAHEVGGFVEEPLEVWQSLAQ
;
A
#
# COMPACT_ATOMS: atom_id res chain seq x y z
N MET A 1 4.23 -8.77 18.58
CA MET A 1 5.47 -8.09 18.14
C MET A 1 6.20 -8.83 17.02
N VAL A 2 6.16 -10.17 16.93
CA VAL A 2 6.83 -10.92 15.84
C VAL A 2 6.24 -10.61 14.46
N PHE A 3 4.91 -10.68 14.30
CA PHE A 3 4.26 -10.43 13.01
C PHE A 3 4.51 -9.02 12.46
N LEU A 4 4.41 -7.97 13.30
CA LEU A 4 4.71 -6.60 12.90
C LEU A 4 6.11 -6.43 12.27
N ALA A 5 7.12 -7.11 12.84
CA ALA A 5 8.47 -7.06 12.30
C ALA A 5 8.59 -7.80 10.96
N ILE A 6 7.87 -8.92 10.81
CA ILE A 6 7.84 -9.69 9.56
C ILE A 6 7.07 -8.92 8.48
N GLU A 7 5.92 -8.32 8.80
CA GLU A 7 5.14 -7.45 7.91
C GLU A 7 5.99 -6.29 7.41
N ALA A 8 6.70 -5.58 8.31
CA ALA A 8 7.59 -4.49 7.93
C ALA A 8 8.75 -4.95 7.02
N ALA A 9 9.30 -6.14 7.27
CA ALA A 9 10.35 -6.72 6.45
C ALA A 9 9.83 -7.11 5.06
N LEU A 10 8.66 -7.75 4.98
CA LEU A 10 8.00 -8.12 3.73
C LEU A 10 7.60 -6.89 2.93
N ALA A 11 7.02 -5.88 3.56
CA ALA A 11 6.70 -4.60 2.94
C ALA A 11 7.95 -3.97 2.31
N THR A 12 9.06 -3.91 3.06
CA THR A 12 10.34 -3.39 2.55
C THR A 12 10.87 -4.20 1.37
N ALA A 13 10.78 -5.52 1.42
CA ALA A 13 11.21 -6.38 0.33
C ALA A 13 10.36 -6.19 -0.94
N THR A 14 9.03 -6.06 -0.77
CA THR A 14 8.09 -5.80 -1.87
C THR A 14 8.31 -4.42 -2.48
N ARG A 15 8.50 -3.38 -1.65
CA ARG A 15 8.87 -2.03 -2.12
C ARG A 15 10.13 -2.06 -2.99
N LYS A 16 11.22 -2.69 -2.50
CA LYS A 16 12.49 -2.79 -3.24
C LYS A 16 12.38 -3.54 -4.58
N ARG A 17 11.41 -4.46 -4.71
CA ARG A 17 11.17 -5.18 -5.97
C ARG A 17 10.43 -4.31 -6.99
N ASN A 18 9.64 -3.35 -6.52
CA ASN A 18 8.98 -2.38 -7.38
C ASN A 18 9.92 -1.21 -7.68
N ARG A 19 10.04 -0.85 -8.96
CA ARG A 19 10.96 0.21 -9.41
C ARG A 19 10.45 1.62 -9.12
N GLU A 20 9.18 1.73 -8.77
CA GLU A 20 8.45 2.99 -8.66
C GLU A 20 8.44 3.55 -7.22
N ASP A 21 9.19 2.96 -6.28
CA ASP A 21 9.25 3.43 -4.87
C ASP A 21 7.85 3.62 -4.26
N ILE A 22 6.98 2.63 -4.48
CA ILE A 22 5.61 2.66 -3.96
C ILE A 22 5.61 2.45 -2.45
N GLU A 23 4.55 2.90 -1.77
CA GLU A 23 4.30 2.47 -0.39
C GLU A 23 3.53 1.16 -0.34
N VAL A 24 3.92 0.29 0.60
CA VAL A 24 3.37 -1.06 0.73
C VAL A 24 3.08 -1.37 2.19
N ARG A 25 1.87 -1.87 2.45
CA ARG A 25 1.52 -2.53 3.71
C ARG A 25 1.40 -4.03 3.48
N VAL A 26 1.88 -4.80 4.44
CA VAL A 26 1.64 -6.25 4.49
C VAL A 26 0.83 -6.56 5.74
N SER A 27 -0.15 -7.44 5.60
CA SER A 27 -0.96 -7.93 6.70
C SER A 27 -0.82 -9.45 6.74
N ILE A 28 -0.46 -10.01 7.89
CA ILE A 28 -0.36 -11.45 8.10
C ILE A 28 -1.56 -11.92 8.92
N ASP A 29 -2.27 -12.93 8.41
CA ASP A 29 -3.27 -13.66 9.16
C ASP A 29 -2.58 -14.49 10.26
N GLN A 30 -2.92 -14.23 11.52
CA GLN A 30 -2.28 -14.87 12.66
C GLN A 30 -2.73 -16.32 12.88
N GLU A 31 -3.86 -16.73 12.30
CA GLU A 31 -4.41 -18.07 12.41
C GLU A 31 -3.87 -18.98 11.30
N THR A 32 -3.80 -18.49 10.06
CA THR A 32 -3.34 -19.29 8.91
C THR A 32 -1.85 -19.10 8.60
N GLY A 33 -1.29 -17.93 8.92
CA GLY A 33 0.06 -17.53 8.53
C GLY A 33 0.17 -17.00 7.10
N ASP A 34 -0.95 -16.92 6.37
CA ASP A 34 -1.00 -16.29 5.05
C ASP A 34 -0.77 -14.79 5.16
N TYR A 35 -0.28 -14.19 4.08
CA TYR A 35 -0.09 -12.74 4.04
C TYR A 35 -0.63 -12.15 2.75
N GLU A 36 -1.14 -10.94 2.89
CA GLU A 36 -1.59 -10.10 1.79
C GLU A 36 -0.74 -8.83 1.76
N ALA A 37 -0.45 -8.33 0.56
CA ALA A 37 0.24 -7.07 0.36
C ALA A 37 -0.68 -6.09 -0.32
N PHE A 38 -0.59 -4.83 0.10
CA PHE A 38 -1.40 -3.73 -0.40
C PHE A 38 -0.47 -2.59 -0.76
N ARG A 39 -0.68 -1.99 -1.92
CA ARG A 39 -0.13 -0.67 -2.22
C ARG A 39 -0.93 0.35 -1.45
N GLN A 40 -0.25 1.26 -0.78
CA GLN A 40 -0.88 2.38 -0.10
C GLN A 40 -0.65 3.67 -0.86
N TRP A 41 -1.70 4.46 -0.92
CA TRP A 41 -1.68 5.82 -1.42
C TRP A 41 -2.14 6.77 -0.33
N GLU A 42 -1.29 7.69 0.07
CA GLU A 42 -1.66 8.80 0.94
C GLU A 42 -2.49 9.81 0.15
N ILE A 43 -3.62 10.22 0.72
CA ILE A 43 -4.50 11.20 0.10
C ILE A 43 -4.03 12.57 0.56
N VAL A 44 -3.61 13.40 -0.39
CA VAL A 44 -3.25 14.78 -0.13
C VAL A 44 -4.31 15.73 -0.68
N ASP A 45 -4.27 16.96 -0.19
CA ASP A 45 -5.14 18.03 -0.70
C ASP A 45 -4.87 18.27 -2.19
N ASP A 46 -5.88 18.73 -2.93
CA ASP A 46 -5.75 19.00 -4.37
C ASP A 46 -4.79 20.17 -4.67
N ASP A 47 -4.62 21.08 -3.71
CA ASP A 47 -3.68 22.20 -3.79
C ASP A 47 -2.28 21.88 -3.23
N ALA A 48 -2.05 20.65 -2.73
CA ALA A 48 -0.76 20.23 -2.20
C ALA A 48 0.18 19.70 -3.29
N ASP A 49 1.47 19.99 -3.14
CA ASP A 49 2.50 19.37 -3.99
C ASP A 49 2.66 17.88 -3.64
N LEU A 50 2.67 17.02 -4.66
CA LEU A 50 2.96 15.59 -4.48
C LEU A 50 4.46 15.41 -4.23
N GLU A 51 4.85 15.26 -2.96
CA GLU A 51 6.22 14.93 -2.57
C GLU A 51 6.65 13.56 -3.12
N SER A 52 5.71 12.62 -3.20
CA SER A 52 5.93 11.26 -3.71
C SER A 52 4.82 10.85 -4.67
N PRO A 53 4.94 11.15 -5.98
CA PRO A 53 3.89 10.87 -6.97
C PRO A 53 3.50 9.40 -7.14
N THR A 54 4.31 8.48 -6.59
CA THR A 54 4.11 7.03 -6.68
C THR A 54 3.46 6.44 -5.43
N SER A 55 3.33 7.22 -4.35
CA SER A 55 2.68 6.83 -3.09
C SER A 55 1.69 7.87 -2.58
N GLN A 56 1.49 8.98 -3.30
CA GLN A 56 0.52 10.02 -2.99
C GLN A 56 -0.44 10.24 -4.17
N MET A 57 -1.69 10.55 -3.85
CA MET A 57 -2.69 10.97 -4.83
C MET A 57 -3.52 12.12 -4.27
N THR A 58 -4.02 13.00 -5.14
CA THR A 58 -4.89 14.07 -4.69
C THR A 58 -6.29 13.54 -4.37
N TRP A 59 -6.99 14.23 -3.49
CA TRP A 59 -8.35 13.90 -3.08
C TRP A 59 -9.32 13.78 -4.26
N LEU A 60 -9.27 14.71 -5.22
CA LEU A 60 -10.14 14.66 -6.40
C LEU A 60 -9.87 13.44 -7.27
N LEU A 61 -8.59 13.10 -7.49
CA LEU A 61 -8.22 11.91 -8.28
C LEU A 61 -8.70 10.63 -7.60
N GLN A 62 -8.49 10.52 -6.29
CA GLN A 62 -8.97 9.42 -5.47
C GLN A 62 -10.48 9.22 -5.59
N TYR A 63 -11.25 10.31 -5.45
CA TYR A 63 -12.71 10.29 -5.55
C TYR A 63 -13.19 9.87 -6.95
N GLN A 64 -12.49 10.32 -8.00
CA GLN A 64 -12.81 9.95 -9.38
C GLN A 64 -12.58 8.46 -9.68
N LEU A 65 -11.54 7.85 -9.09
CA LEU A 65 -11.19 6.45 -9.31
C LEU A 65 -12.13 5.49 -8.55
N SER A 66 -12.42 5.80 -7.29
CA SER A 66 -13.17 4.91 -6.40
C SER A 66 -14.67 5.21 -6.36
N GLY A 67 -15.07 6.45 -6.67
CA GLY A 67 -16.42 6.96 -6.41
C GLY A 67 -16.75 7.17 -4.93
N VAL A 68 -15.77 6.98 -4.04
CA VAL A 68 -15.90 7.11 -2.58
C VAL A 68 -15.04 8.28 -2.11
N ALA A 69 -15.63 9.18 -1.33
CA ALA A 69 -14.89 10.27 -0.71
C ALA A 69 -14.14 9.75 0.51
N HIS A 70 -12.81 9.71 0.43
CA HIS A 70 -11.95 9.43 1.59
C HIS A 70 -11.48 10.75 2.22
N GLU A 71 -10.89 10.69 3.42
CA GLU A 71 -10.37 11.88 4.09
C GLU A 71 -8.95 12.24 3.63
N VAL A 72 -8.65 13.53 3.52
CA VAL A 72 -7.29 14.02 3.30
C VAL A 72 -6.42 13.68 4.51
N GLY A 73 -5.20 13.20 4.27
CA GLY A 73 -4.31 12.59 5.25
C GLY A 73 -4.60 11.12 5.54
N GLY A 74 -5.66 10.57 4.94
CA GLY A 74 -5.97 9.14 4.98
C GLY A 74 -5.17 8.35 3.94
N PHE A 75 -5.40 7.04 3.92
CA PHE A 75 -4.78 6.12 2.97
C PHE A 75 -5.83 5.33 2.19
N VAL A 76 -5.58 5.14 0.89
CA VAL A 76 -6.28 4.15 0.06
C VAL A 76 -5.38 2.96 -0.14
N GLU A 77 -5.95 1.77 0.03
CA GLU A 77 -5.24 0.50 -0.15
C GLU A 77 -5.71 -0.19 -1.43
N GLU A 78 -4.77 -0.59 -2.27
CA GLU A 78 -5.04 -1.43 -3.43
C GLU A 78 -4.31 -2.76 -3.27
N PRO A 79 -5.00 -3.92 -3.40
CA PRO A 79 -4.36 -5.21 -3.27
C PRO A 79 -3.29 -5.38 -4.35
N LEU A 80 -2.07 -5.69 -3.92
CA LEU A 80 -0.99 -6.07 -4.81
C LEU A 80 -1.09 -7.55 -5.11
N GLU A 81 -0.91 -7.92 -6.37
CA GLU A 81 -0.81 -9.33 -6.73
C GLU A 81 0.48 -9.90 -6.12
N VAL A 82 0.31 -10.65 -5.04
CA VAL A 82 1.41 -11.39 -4.41
C VAL A 82 1.55 -12.71 -5.16
N TRP A 83 2.67 -12.89 -5.85
CA TRP A 83 3.00 -14.16 -6.48
C TRP A 83 3.25 -15.24 -5.41
N GLN A 84 2.18 -15.89 -4.95
CA GLN A 84 2.16 -17.00 -3.98
C GLN A 84 2.72 -18.32 -4.55
N SER A 85 3.56 -18.31 -5.58
CA SER A 85 4.12 -19.54 -6.18
C SER A 85 5.64 -19.48 -6.34
N LEU A 86 6.35 -19.69 -5.24
CA LEU A 86 7.74 -20.19 -5.26
C LEU A 86 8.00 -21.18 -4.10
N ALA A 87 6.98 -21.92 -3.67
CA ALA A 87 7.14 -23.09 -2.83
C ALA A 87 6.72 -24.35 -3.59
N GLN A 88 7.48 -24.69 -4.64
CA GLN A 88 7.56 -26.04 -5.21
C GLN A 88 9.02 -26.35 -5.54
#